data_AF-A0A925KD98-F1
#
_entry.id   AF-A0A925KD98-F1
#
_cell.length_a   1.000
_cell.length_b   1.000
_cell.length_c   1.000
_cell.angle_alpha   90.00
_cell.angle_beta   90.00
_cell.angle_gamma   90.00
#
_symmetry.space_group_name_H-M   'P 1'
#
loop_
_entity.id
_entity.type
_entity.pdbx_description
1 polymer ?
#
loop_
_entity_poly.entity_id
_entity_poly.type
_entity_poly.pdbx_seq_one_letter_code
_entity_poly.pdbx_strand_id
1 'polypeptide(L)'
;MRILIACESSDTEGSAFRALGHDVTTCDTLPSDGPPRFHYQGDVRDLIAEPWDLVVAHPPCTYLSNSGVRWLYTEPDRWQH
;
A
#
# COMPACT_ATOMS: atom_id res chain seq x y z
N MET A 1 -12.06 -14.45 -0.59
CA MET A 1 -10.59 -14.40 -0.61
C MET A 1 -10.15 -13.40 0.43
N ARG A 2 -9.06 -13.70 1.14
CA ARG A 2 -8.33 -12.76 1.98
C ARG A 2 -7.36 -11.97 1.11
N ILE A 3 -7.52 -10.66 1.04
CA ILE A 3 -6.77 -9.78 0.14
C ILE A 3 -6.06 -8.71 0.97
N LEU A 4 -4.76 -8.53 0.72
CA LEU A 4 -3.99 -7.41 1.22
C LEU A 4 -3.82 -6.37 0.11
N ILE A 5 -4.26 -5.14 0.35
CA ILE A 5 -3.94 -3.98 -0.49
C ILE A 5 -2.87 -3.17 0.24
N ALA A 6 -1.63 -3.28 -0.23
CA ALA A 6 -0.44 -2.68 0.37
C ALA A 6 -0.12 -1.30 -0.22
N CYS A 7 0.35 -0.40 0.65
CA CYS A 7 0.63 1.00 0.35
C CYS A 7 -0.62 1.73 -0.19
N GLU A 8 -1.75 1.57 0.52
CA GLU A 8 -3.02 2.17 0.15
C GLU A 8 -3.66 2.88 1.35
N SER A 9 -3.74 4.20 1.26
CA SER A 9 -4.45 5.05 2.22
C SER A 9 -5.86 5.43 1.75
N SER A 10 -6.09 5.49 0.44
CA SER A 10 -7.33 6.04 -0.15
C SER A 10 -8.57 5.16 0.03
N ASP A 11 -8.39 3.86 0.34
CA ASP A 11 -9.44 2.84 0.37
C ASP A 11 -10.18 2.61 -0.97
N THR A 12 -9.63 3.06 -2.10
CA THR A 12 -10.29 2.95 -3.42
C THR A 12 -10.34 1.49 -3.87
N GLU A 13 -9.21 0.81 -3.90
CA GLU A 13 -9.12 -0.61 -4.24
C GLU A 13 -9.72 -1.46 -3.13
N GLY A 14 -9.44 -1.10 -1.87
CA GLY A 14 -10.02 -1.75 -0.70
C GLY A 14 -11.54 -1.82 -0.75
N SER A 15 -12.20 -0.68 -0.98
CA SER A 15 -13.66 -0.60 -1.09
C SER A 15 -14.21 -1.39 -2.28
N ALA A 16 -13.54 -1.34 -3.43
CA ALA A 16 -13.94 -2.08 -4.62
C ALA A 16 -13.93 -3.60 -4.40
N PHE A 17 -12.85 -4.15 -3.81
CA PHE A 17 -12.79 -5.59 -3.50
C PHE A 17 -13.78 -5.99 -2.40
N ARG A 18 -14.00 -5.15 -1.38
CA ARG A 18 -15.01 -5.44 -0.34
C ARG A 18 -16.43 -5.44 -0.91
N ALA A 19 -16.74 -4.56 -1.87
CA ALA A 19 -18.04 -4.54 -2.56
C ALA A 19 -18.33 -5.84 -3.33
N LEU A 20 -17.28 -6.58 -3.72
CA LEU A 20 -17.38 -7.91 -4.35
C LEU A 20 -17.44 -9.05 -3.32
N GLY A 21 -17.48 -8.75 -2.02
CA GLY A 21 -17.60 -9.75 -0.95
C GLY A 21 -16.29 -10.40 -0.52
N HIS A 22 -15.15 -9.76 -0.79
CA HIS A 22 -13.85 -10.23 -0.30
C HIS A 22 -13.53 -9.72 1.10
N ASP A 23 -12.68 -10.46 1.82
CA ASP A 23 -12.12 -10.04 3.11
C ASP A 23 -10.84 -9.25 2.82
N VAL A 24 -10.85 -7.95 3.09
CA VAL A 24 -9.81 -7.03 2.60
C VAL A 24 -9.23 -6.20 3.75
N THR A 25 -7.92 -6.27 3.89
CA THR A 25 -7.11 -5.39 4.73
C THR A 25 -6.33 -4.43 3.84
N THR A 26 -6.45 -3.13 4.09
CA THR A 26 -5.58 -2.11 3.48
C THR A 26 -4.44 -1.78 4.44
N CYS A 27 -3.28 -1.38 3.94
CA CYS A 27 -2.13 -1.05 4.75
C CYS A 27 -1.36 0.13 4.18
N ASP A 28 -1.10 1.14 4.99
CA ASP A 28 -0.21 2.26 4.66
C ASP A 28 0.41 2.84 5.94
N THR A 29 1.50 3.58 5.80
CA THR A 29 2.07 4.37 6.90
C THR A 29 1.20 5.59 7.25
N LEU A 30 0.42 6.07 6.28
CA LEU A 30 -0.50 7.19 6.42
C LEU A 30 -1.86 6.73 6.94
N PRO A 31 -2.63 7.60 7.61
CA PRO A 31 -4.01 7.31 7.98
C PRO A 31 -4.87 7.02 6.74
N SER A 32 -5.87 6.14 6.90
CA SER A 32 -6.82 5.86 5.83
C SER A 32 -7.85 6.98 5.66
N ASP A 33 -8.21 7.25 4.40
CA ASP A 33 -9.37 8.07 4.02
C ASP A 33 -10.69 7.29 4.16
N GLY A 34 -10.61 5.96 4.23
CA GLY A 34 -11.75 5.05 4.38
C GLY A 34 -12.00 4.60 5.82
N PRO A 35 -12.79 3.53 6.02
CA PRO A 35 -13.15 3.06 7.36
C PRO A 35 -11.93 2.48 8.12
N PRO A 36 -11.53 3.04 9.28
CA PRO A 36 -10.31 2.62 9.99
C PRO A 36 -10.27 1.14 10.39
N ARG A 37 -11.43 0.50 10.56
CA ARG A 37 -11.52 -0.92 10.96
C ARG A 37 -10.91 -1.89 9.94
N PHE A 38 -10.74 -1.47 8.69
CA PHE A 38 -10.19 -2.31 7.62
C PHE A 38 -8.75 -1.95 7.26
N HIS A 39 -8.19 -0.95 7.94
CA HIS A 39 -6.90 -0.39 7.62
C HIS A 39 -5.90 -0.65 8.74
N TYR A 40 -4.75 -1.21 8.37
CA TYR A 40 -3.59 -1.30 9.23
C TYR A 40 -2.66 -0.14 8.94
N GLN A 41 -2.60 0.82 9.87
CA GLN A 41 -1.66 1.93 9.75
C GLN A 41 -0.29 1.48 10.28
N GLY A 42 0.66 1.25 9.38
CA GLY A 42 1.98 0.74 9.73
C GLY A 42 2.77 0.25 8.52
N ASP A 43 3.82 -0.53 8.79
CA ASP A 43 4.66 -1.08 7.75
C ASP A 43 4.03 -2.35 7.16
N VAL A 44 3.95 -2.45 5.83
CA VAL A 44 3.40 -3.64 5.17
C VAL A 44 4.16 -4.92 5.52
N ARG A 45 5.44 -4.82 5.88
CA ARG A 45 6.27 -5.95 6.29
C ARG A 45 5.71 -6.69 7.52
N ASP A 46 4.90 -6.01 8.33
CA ASP A 46 4.22 -6.61 9.48
C ASP A 46 3.11 -7.59 9.05
N LEU A 47 2.54 -7.41 7.84
CA LEU A 47 1.40 -8.18 7.33
C LEU A 47 1.74 -9.08 6.15
N ILE A 48 2.77 -8.75 5.35
CA ILE A 48 3.01 -9.38 4.04
C ILE A 48 3.26 -10.89 4.11
N ALA A 49 3.74 -11.39 5.26
CA ALA A 49 4.03 -12.80 5.49
C ALA A 49 2.81 -13.62 5.95
N GLU A 50 1.66 -12.98 6.19
CA GLU A 50 0.42 -13.69 6.50
C GLU A 50 -0.14 -14.46 5.30
N PRO A 51 -1.00 -15.47 5.53
CA PRO A 51 -1.61 -16.24 4.45
C PRO A 51 -2.73 -15.44 3.76
N TRP A 52 -2.34 -14.71 2.73
CA TRP A 52 -3.22 -14.00 1.79
C TRP A 52 -3.47 -14.83 0.53
N ASP A 53 -4.69 -14.75 -0.02
CA ASP A 53 -5.01 -15.34 -1.32
C ASP A 53 -4.52 -14.44 -2.47
N LEU A 54 -4.45 -13.12 -2.24
CA LEU A 54 -3.98 -12.12 -3.19
C LEU A 54 -3.33 -10.95 -2.43
N VAL A 55 -2.21 -10.46 -2.96
CA VAL A 55 -1.60 -9.21 -2.54
C VAL A 55 -1.52 -8.27 -3.74
N VAL A 56 -2.03 -7.05 -3.57
CA VAL A 56 -1.87 -5.95 -4.53
C VAL A 56 -1.06 -4.86 -3.84
N ALA A 57 0.04 -4.40 -4.45
CA ALA A 57 0.93 -3.43 -3.82
C ALA A 57 1.16 -2.21 -4.73
N HIS A 58 0.95 -1.02 -4.17
CA HIS A 58 1.18 0.27 -4.84
C HIS A 58 2.28 1.07 -4.12
N PRO A 59 3.52 0.56 -4.09
CA PRO A 59 4.61 1.26 -3.43
C PRO A 59 4.82 2.66 -4.04
N PRO A 60 5.41 3.61 -3.29
CA PRO A 60 5.61 4.97 -3.75
C PRO A 60 6.30 5.02 -5.11
N CYS A 61 5.62 5.61 -6.10
CA CYS A 61 6.09 5.69 -7.49
C CYS A 61 7.25 6.67 -7.70
N THR A 62 7.64 7.41 -6.65
CA THR A 62 8.77 8.35 -6.62
C THR A 62 10.08 7.71 -7.10
N TYR A 63 10.29 6.42 -6.80
CA TYR A 63 11.49 5.65 -7.19
C TYR A 63 11.29 4.78 -8.42
N LEU A 64 10.04 4.42 -8.72
CA LEU A 64 9.70 3.51 -9.82
C LEU A 64 9.45 4.23 -11.14
N SER A 65 9.10 5.52 -11.09
CA SER A 65 8.81 6.31 -12.29
C SER A 65 10.10 6.74 -13.01
N ASN A 66 10.12 6.57 -14.34
CA ASN A 66 11.25 6.99 -15.17
C ASN A 66 11.50 8.51 -15.10
N SER A 67 10.44 9.30 -14.93
CA SER A 67 10.52 10.75 -14.71
C SER A 67 11.30 11.12 -13.44
N GLY A 68 11.41 10.20 -12.48
CA GLY A 68 12.15 10.38 -11.22
C GLY A 68 13.64 10.04 -11.31
N VAL A 69 14.11 9.38 -12.37
CA VAL A 69 15.45 8.75 -12.42
C VAL A 69 16.59 9.74 -12.29
N ARG A 70 16.44 10.98 -12.81
CA ARG A 70 17.46 12.02 -12.70
C ARG A 70 17.85 12.32 -11.25
N TRP A 71 16.87 12.27 -10.34
CA TRP A 71 17.03 12.67 -8.94
C TRP A 71 17.68 11.59 -8.08
N LEU A 72 17.74 10.33 -8.55
CA LEU A 72 18.30 9.20 -7.81
C LEU A 72 19.79 9.35 -7.48
N TYR A 73 20.53 10.11 -8.31
CA TYR A 73 21.97 10.31 -8.17
C TYR A 73 22.35 11.72 -7.68
N THR A 74 21.41 12.67 -7.75
CA THR A 74 21.66 14.07 -7.37
C THR A 74 21.13 14.41 -5.98
N GLU A 75 20.21 13.61 -5.45
CA GLU A 75 19.61 13.81 -4.13
C GLU A 75 19.72 12.52 -3.31
N PRO A 76 20.83 12.30 -2.58
CA PRO A 76 21.06 11.06 -1.82
C PRO A 76 20.00 10.81 -0.74
N ASP A 77 19.44 11.87 -0.16
CA ASP A 77 18.47 11.81 0.93
C ASP A 77 17.10 11.25 0.51
N ARG A 78 16.85 11.14 -0.80
CA ARG A 78 15.63 10.53 -1.31
C ARG A 78 15.47 9.10 -0.78
N TRP A 79 16.51 8.30 -0.70
CA TRP A 79 16.38 6.88 -0.30
C TRP A 79 15.97 6.65 1.17
N GLN A 80 15.92 7.67 2.02
CA GLN A 80 15.75 7.53 3.48
C GLN A 80 14.28 7.36 3.95
N HIS A 81 13.45 6.62 3.22
CA HIS A 81 12.04 6.38 3.60
C HIS A 81 11.85 5.14 4.47
#